data_AF-A0A848K2X7-F1
#
_entry.id   AF-A0A848K2X7-F1
#
_cell.length_a   1.000
_cell.length_b   1.000
_cell.length_c   1.000
_cell.angle_alpha   90.00
_cell.angle_beta   90.00
_cell.angle_gamma   90.00
#
_symmetry.space_group_name_H-M   'P 1'
#
loop_
_entity.id
_entity.type
_entity.pdbx_description
1 polymer ?
#
loop_
_entity_poly.entity_id
_entity_poly.type
_entity_poly.pdbx_seq_one_letter_code
_entity_poly.pdbx_strand_id
1 'polypeptide(L)'
;MAALIALGAAGAAGSAQAQTMSYAQAAGLLAQHCGEDIMKVCRGQNLGNGAIYNCLSQNVSRLSPACAANHEGIRQMTEARAAAQLEVHKVCDRDRAQYCPGLVPGDGNIVSCLLEASKVVSQACTSALINAGYNQQ
;
A
#
# COMPACT_ATOMS: atom_id res chain seq x y z
N MET A 1 -21.74 50.17 -18.55
CA MET A 1 -20.84 49.46 -17.63
C MET A 1 -21.04 47.96 -17.86
N ALA A 2 -20.17 47.36 -18.67
CA ALA A 2 -20.26 45.94 -19.03
C ALA A 2 -19.51 45.09 -17.99
N ALA A 3 -20.22 44.15 -17.37
CA ALA A 3 -19.65 43.24 -16.37
C ALA A 3 -18.95 42.06 -17.08
N LEU A 4 -17.65 41.94 -16.85
CA LEU A 4 -16.85 40.79 -17.29
C LEU A 4 -17.05 39.65 -16.27
N ILE A 5 -17.74 38.58 -16.69
CA ILE A 5 -17.82 37.34 -15.91
C ILE A 5 -16.57 36.53 -16.23
N ALA A 6 -15.63 36.49 -15.29
CA ALA A 6 -14.49 35.58 -15.35
C ALA A 6 -14.98 34.14 -15.14
N LEU A 7 -14.93 33.32 -16.20
CA LEU A 7 -15.05 31.87 -16.08
C LEU A 7 -13.77 31.32 -15.45
N GLY A 8 -13.73 31.30 -14.11
CA GLY A 8 -12.76 30.53 -13.35
C GLY A 8 -13.18 29.06 -13.35
N ALA A 9 -12.63 28.26 -14.26
CA ALA A 9 -12.69 26.81 -14.12
C ALA A 9 -11.68 26.38 -13.04
N ALA A 10 -12.16 26.27 -11.80
CA ALA A 10 -11.42 25.62 -10.73
C ALA A 10 -11.26 24.13 -11.10
N GLY A 11 -10.02 23.72 -11.38
CA GLY A 11 -9.69 22.32 -11.53
C GLY A 11 -9.94 21.59 -10.21
N ALA A 12 -10.81 20.59 -10.23
CA ALA A 12 -10.88 19.61 -9.17
C ALA A 12 -9.57 18.81 -9.21
N ALA A 13 -8.58 19.22 -8.43
CA ALA A 13 -7.53 18.34 -7.98
C ALA A 13 -8.23 17.31 -7.06
N GLY A 14 -8.78 16.26 -7.67
CA GLY A 14 -9.11 15.05 -6.94
C GLY A 14 -7.84 14.62 -6.24
N SER A 15 -7.85 14.63 -4.90
CA SER A 15 -6.78 14.01 -4.15
C SER A 15 -6.78 12.55 -4.55
N ALA A 16 -5.84 12.17 -5.41
CA ALA A 16 -5.49 10.79 -5.60
C ALA A 16 -4.88 10.37 -4.25
N GLN A 17 -5.71 9.85 -3.36
CA GLN A 17 -5.23 9.16 -2.17
C GLN A 17 -4.35 8.01 -2.68
N ALA A 18 -3.04 8.20 -2.63
CA ALA A 18 -2.03 7.19 -2.93
C ALA A 18 -1.99 6.14 -1.80
N GLN A 19 -3.12 5.48 -1.58
CA GLN A 19 -3.22 4.35 -0.66
C GLN A 19 -2.43 3.19 -1.26
N THR A 20 -1.68 2.48 -0.42
CA THR A 20 -0.96 1.29 -0.88
C THR A 20 -1.96 0.20 -1.26
N MET A 21 -1.66 -0.54 -2.31
CA MET A 21 -2.49 -1.67 -2.75
C MET A 21 -2.44 -2.80 -1.72
N SER A 22 -3.56 -3.51 -1.51
CA SER A 22 -3.57 -4.68 -0.62
C SER A 22 -2.75 -5.83 -1.20
N TYR A 23 -2.22 -6.71 -0.34
CA TYR A 23 -1.50 -7.90 -0.78
C TYR A 23 -2.35 -8.82 -1.67
N ALA A 24 -3.65 -8.90 -1.42
CA ALA A 24 -4.58 -9.68 -2.24
C ALA A 24 -4.71 -9.10 -3.66
N GLN A 25 -4.83 -7.77 -3.77
CA GLN A 25 -4.84 -7.09 -5.07
C GLN A 25 -3.51 -7.25 -5.80
N ALA A 26 -2.38 -7.13 -5.08
CA ALA A 26 -1.05 -7.36 -5.65
C ALA A 26 -0.90 -8.77 -6.23
N ALA A 27 -1.31 -9.78 -5.46
CA ALA A 27 -1.32 -11.18 -5.91
C ALA A 27 -2.25 -11.40 -7.11
N GLY A 28 -3.42 -10.75 -7.12
CA GLY A 28 -4.36 -10.79 -8.24
C GLY A 28 -3.77 -10.21 -9.53
N LEU A 29 -3.19 -9.00 -9.46
CA LEU A 29 -2.53 -8.37 -10.61
C LEU A 29 -1.32 -9.19 -11.09
N LEU A 30 -0.55 -9.75 -10.15
CA LEU A 30 0.59 -10.59 -10.50
C LEU A 30 0.13 -11.87 -11.22
N ALA A 31 -0.92 -12.53 -10.73
CA ALA A 31 -1.50 -13.69 -11.40
C ALA A 31 -2.05 -13.33 -12.78
N GLN A 32 -2.74 -12.19 -12.90
CA GLN A 32 -3.33 -11.71 -14.15
C GLN A 32 -2.27 -11.38 -15.21
N HIS A 33 -1.19 -10.70 -14.84
CA HIS A 33 -0.21 -10.20 -15.81
C HIS A 33 1.01 -11.11 -15.99
N CYS A 34 1.35 -11.90 -14.97
CA CYS A 34 2.57 -12.70 -14.93
C CYS A 34 2.35 -14.19 -14.66
N GLY A 35 1.11 -14.67 -14.50
CA GLY A 35 0.84 -16.06 -14.09
C GLY A 35 1.51 -17.10 -14.98
N GLU A 36 1.42 -16.95 -16.30
CA GLU A 36 2.08 -17.87 -17.24
C GLU A 36 3.61 -17.78 -17.18
N ASP A 37 4.15 -16.56 -17.12
CA ASP A 37 5.59 -16.33 -17.04
C ASP A 37 6.17 -16.91 -15.75
N ILE A 38 5.45 -16.80 -14.63
CA ILE A 38 5.84 -17.43 -13.36
C ILE A 38 5.94 -18.94 -13.52
N MET A 39 4.97 -19.57 -14.17
CA MET A 39 4.96 -21.02 -14.38
C MET A 39 6.05 -21.51 -15.34
N LYS A 40 6.40 -20.71 -16.35
CA LYS A 40 7.38 -21.07 -17.40
C LYS A 40 8.83 -20.71 -17.02
N VAL A 41 9.03 -19.56 -16.40
CA VAL A 41 10.34 -18.94 -16.16
C VAL A 41 10.75 -19.03 -14.69
N CYS A 42 9.81 -18.85 -13.75
CA CYS A 42 10.06 -18.74 -12.32
C CYS A 42 9.45 -19.86 -11.49
N ARG A 43 9.33 -21.06 -12.07
CA ARG A 43 8.70 -22.21 -11.43
C ARG A 43 9.40 -22.56 -10.11
N GLY A 44 8.62 -22.79 -9.05
CA GLY A 44 9.13 -23.16 -7.73
C GLY A 44 9.62 -21.98 -6.87
N GLN A 45 9.61 -20.76 -7.40
CA GLN A 45 9.89 -19.57 -6.61
C GLN A 45 8.73 -19.25 -5.65
N ASN A 46 9.07 -18.67 -4.50
CA ASN A 46 8.11 -18.36 -3.46
C ASN A 46 7.50 -16.95 -3.65
N LEU A 47 6.17 -16.85 -3.49
CA LEU A 47 5.44 -15.57 -3.60
C LEU A 47 5.61 -14.66 -2.37
N GLY A 48 5.76 -15.25 -1.18
CA GLY A 48 5.69 -14.55 0.10
C GLY A 48 7.00 -13.91 0.57
N ASN A 49 8.14 -14.24 -0.03
CA ASN A 49 9.45 -13.71 0.38
C ASN A 49 10.14 -12.86 -0.71
N GLY A 50 9.43 -12.46 -1.75
CA GLY A 50 9.97 -11.66 -2.85
C GLY A 50 10.74 -12.45 -3.93
N ALA A 51 10.90 -13.77 -3.79
CA ALA A 51 11.66 -14.57 -4.74
C ALA A 51 11.08 -14.55 -6.17
N ILE A 52 9.75 -14.54 -6.31
CA ILE A 52 9.12 -14.40 -7.64
C ILE A 52 9.43 -13.06 -8.28
N TYR A 53 9.34 -11.95 -7.54
CA TYR A 53 9.65 -10.63 -8.09
C TYR A 53 11.12 -10.53 -8.53
N ASN A 54 12.04 -11.09 -7.75
CA ASN A 54 13.46 -11.14 -8.12
C ASN A 54 13.68 -11.97 -9.39
N CYS A 55 13.02 -13.14 -9.50
CA CYS A 55 13.12 -13.96 -10.68
C CYS A 55 12.59 -13.25 -11.93
N LEU A 56 11.43 -12.60 -11.85
CA LEU A 56 10.85 -11.83 -12.95
C LEU A 56 11.80 -10.70 -13.39
N SER A 57 12.32 -9.92 -12.43
CA SER A 57 13.26 -8.83 -12.70
C SER A 57 14.57 -9.30 -13.37
N GLN A 58 15.08 -10.47 -13.01
CA GLN A 58 16.28 -11.06 -13.63
C GLN A 58 16.03 -11.65 -15.02
N ASN A 59 14.76 -11.91 -15.37
CA ASN A 59 14.40 -12.59 -16.62
C ASN A 59 13.52 -11.73 -17.54
N VAL A 60 13.53 -10.39 -17.41
CA VAL A 60 12.65 -9.47 -18.16
C VAL A 60 12.62 -9.74 -19.67
N SER A 61 13.76 -10.08 -20.27
CA SER A 61 13.85 -10.40 -21.71
C SER A 61 13.13 -11.68 -22.14
N ARG A 62 12.76 -12.54 -21.18
CA ARG A 62 12.06 -13.81 -21.39
C ARG A 62 10.59 -13.76 -20.97
N LEU A 63 10.13 -12.62 -20.45
CA LEU A 63 8.76 -12.43 -20.02
C LEU A 63 7.85 -12.03 -21.19
N SER A 64 6.56 -12.30 -21.06
CA SER A 64 5.55 -11.67 -21.90
C SER A 64 5.60 -10.13 -21.78
N PRO A 65 5.18 -9.37 -22.81
CA PRO A 65 5.11 -7.92 -22.74
C PRO A 65 4.24 -7.42 -21.57
N ALA A 66 3.16 -8.14 -21.27
CA ALA A 66 2.27 -7.81 -20.16
C ALA A 66 3.00 -7.94 -18.81
N CYS A 67 3.71 -9.04 -18.57
CA CYS A 67 4.43 -9.21 -17.32
C CYS A 67 5.61 -8.24 -17.20
N ALA A 68 6.40 -8.08 -18.28
CA ALA A 68 7.51 -7.13 -18.32
C ALA A 68 7.07 -5.70 -17.96
N ALA A 69 5.90 -5.26 -18.44
CA ALA A 69 5.38 -3.93 -18.16
C ALA A 69 4.84 -3.74 -16.72
N ASN A 70 4.38 -4.80 -16.06
CA ASN A 70 3.63 -4.67 -14.80
C ASN A 70 4.38 -5.16 -13.55
N HIS A 71 5.28 -6.15 -13.66
CA HIS A 71 5.87 -6.82 -12.50
C HIS A 71 6.55 -5.87 -11.51
N GLU A 72 7.27 -4.86 -12.01
CA GLU A 72 7.98 -3.89 -11.17
C GLU A 72 7.03 -2.95 -10.43
N GLY A 73 5.99 -2.46 -11.09
CA GLY A 73 4.98 -1.62 -10.44
C GLY A 73 4.25 -2.37 -9.33
N ILE A 74 3.90 -3.64 -9.57
CA ILE A 74 3.28 -4.51 -8.56
C ILE A 74 4.24 -4.72 -7.38
N ARG A 75 5.54 -4.94 -7.64
CA ARG A 75 6.58 -5.03 -6.60
C ARG A 75 6.62 -3.77 -5.74
N GLN A 76 6.75 -2.60 -6.38
CA GLN A 76 6.85 -1.32 -5.67
C GLN A 76 5.64 -1.04 -4.79
N MET A 77 4.43 -1.32 -5.27
CA MET A 77 3.22 -1.14 -4.45
C MET A 77 3.16 -2.11 -3.26
N THR A 78 3.64 -3.34 -3.45
CA THR A 78 3.74 -4.34 -2.38
C THR A 78 4.74 -3.93 -1.32
N GLU A 79 5.93 -3.47 -1.73
CA GLU A 79 6.98 -2.99 -0.84
C GLU A 79 6.57 -1.70 -0.12
N ALA A 80 5.86 -0.79 -0.79
CA ALA A 80 5.32 0.42 -0.18
C ALA A 80 4.34 0.09 0.97
N ARG A 81 3.49 -0.93 0.79
CA ARG A 81 2.61 -1.41 1.88
C ARG A 81 3.41 -1.99 3.04
N ALA A 82 4.41 -2.82 2.75
CA ALA A 82 5.26 -3.41 3.78
C ALA A 82 5.99 -2.33 4.59
N ALA A 83 6.57 -1.33 3.91
CA ALA A 83 7.20 -0.18 4.55
C ALA A 83 6.21 0.63 5.40
N ALA A 84 5.00 0.87 4.90
CA ALA A 84 3.96 1.56 5.65
C ALA A 84 3.59 0.81 6.94
N GLN A 85 3.51 -0.52 6.90
CA GLN A 85 3.23 -1.35 8.07
C GLN A 85 4.31 -1.23 9.16
N LEU A 86 5.58 -1.13 8.77
CA LEU A 86 6.70 -0.98 9.71
C LEU A 86 6.70 0.37 10.44
N GLU A 87 6.21 1.44 9.80
CA GLU A 87 6.22 2.77 10.40
C GLU A 87 5.00 3.05 11.30
N VAL A 88 3.94 2.23 11.28
CA VAL A 88 2.71 2.49 12.06
C VAL A 88 3.01 2.69 13.55
N HIS A 89 3.81 1.81 14.16
CA HIS A 89 4.10 1.91 15.59
C HIS A 89 4.82 3.21 15.94
N LYS A 90 5.74 3.65 15.08
CA LYS A 90 6.51 4.88 15.28
C LYS A 90 5.66 6.12 15.05
N VAL A 91 4.88 6.15 13.97
CA VAL A 91 4.02 7.30 13.65
C VAL A 91 2.90 7.46 14.68
N CYS A 92 2.33 6.35 15.16
CA CYS A 92 1.22 6.35 16.11
C CYS A 92 1.67 6.32 17.58
N ASP A 93 2.96 6.40 17.91
CA ASP A 93 3.46 6.18 19.28
C ASP A 93 2.82 7.13 20.31
N ARG A 94 2.74 8.42 19.94
CA ARG A 94 2.10 9.46 20.76
C ARG A 94 0.61 9.19 20.95
N ASP A 95 -0.09 8.84 19.87
CA ASP A 95 -1.53 8.59 19.92
C ASP A 95 -1.83 7.31 20.72
N ARG A 96 -1.00 6.27 20.59
CA ARG A 96 -1.07 5.07 21.44
C ARG A 96 -0.95 5.44 22.91
N ALA A 97 0.08 6.21 23.29
CA ALA A 97 0.31 6.59 24.68
C ALA A 97 -0.88 7.38 25.27
N GLN A 98 -1.58 8.16 24.46
CA GLN A 98 -2.70 8.98 24.88
C GLN A 98 -4.05 8.24 24.92
N TYR A 99 -4.33 7.41 23.92
CA TYR A 99 -5.67 6.83 23.72
C TYR A 99 -5.74 5.32 23.98
N CYS A 100 -4.59 4.65 24.10
CA CYS A 100 -4.48 3.20 24.31
C CYS A 100 -3.66 2.88 25.57
N PRO A 101 -4.10 3.32 26.76
CA PRO A 101 -3.35 3.11 27.99
C PRO A 101 -3.20 1.62 28.32
N GLY A 102 -2.01 1.23 28.77
CA GLY A 102 -1.70 -0.16 29.15
C GLY A 102 -1.20 -1.06 28.02
N LEU A 103 -1.20 -0.60 26.77
CA LEU A 103 -0.57 -1.31 25.65
C LEU A 103 0.88 -0.86 25.44
N VAL A 104 1.80 -1.83 25.38
CA VAL A 104 3.23 -1.61 25.17
C VAL A 104 3.65 -1.96 23.74
N PRO A 105 4.71 -1.34 23.18
CA PRO A 105 5.26 -1.73 21.89
C PRO A 105 5.47 -3.24 21.79
N GLY A 106 4.99 -3.85 20.71
CA GLY A 106 5.01 -5.30 20.51
C GLY A 106 3.70 -6.00 20.89
N ASP A 107 2.80 -5.33 21.62
CA ASP A 107 1.46 -5.87 21.83
C ASP A 107 0.68 -5.90 20.51
N GLY A 108 0.18 -7.09 20.15
CA GLY A 108 -0.64 -7.29 18.95
C GLY A 108 -1.94 -6.47 18.94
N ASN A 109 -2.32 -5.88 20.07
CA ASN A 109 -3.55 -5.11 20.25
C ASN A 109 -3.40 -3.61 19.94
N ILE A 110 -2.17 -3.09 19.74
CA ILE A 110 -1.97 -1.64 19.52
C ILE A 110 -2.73 -1.16 18.29
N VAL A 111 -2.58 -1.87 17.16
CA VAL A 111 -3.23 -1.47 15.91
C VAL A 111 -4.75 -1.50 16.06
N SER A 112 -5.30 -2.54 16.70
CA SER A 112 -6.74 -2.65 16.95
C SER A 112 -7.26 -1.48 17.78
N CYS A 113 -6.57 -1.13 18.88
CA CYS A 113 -6.97 0.02 19.70
C CYS A 113 -6.89 1.34 18.91
N LEU A 114 -5.81 1.56 18.15
CA LEU A 114 -5.66 2.76 17.34
C LEU A 114 -6.73 2.89 16.24
N LEU A 115 -7.19 1.76 15.67
CA LEU A 115 -8.30 1.75 14.72
C LEU A 115 -9.63 2.12 15.38
N GLU A 116 -9.92 1.58 16.56
CA GLU A 116 -11.11 1.96 17.34
C GLU A 116 -11.07 3.45 17.73
N ALA A 117 -9.88 3.96 18.07
CA ALA A 117 -9.63 5.36 18.38
C ALA A 117 -9.42 6.25 17.14
N SER A 118 -9.58 5.75 15.91
CA SER A 118 -9.21 6.46 14.66
C SER A 118 -9.87 7.83 14.48
N LYS A 119 -11.01 8.07 15.14
CA LYS A 119 -11.72 9.36 15.16
C LYS A 119 -11.05 10.43 16.03
N VAL A 120 -10.18 10.03 16.96
CA VAL A 120 -9.55 10.91 17.95
C VAL A 120 -8.02 10.90 17.90
N VAL A 121 -7.38 9.93 17.23
CA VAL A 121 -5.94 9.95 16.96
C VAL A 121 -5.56 11.04 15.94
N SER A 122 -4.26 11.34 15.84
CA SER A 122 -3.77 12.32 14.87
C SER A 122 -4.02 11.90 13.41
N GLN A 123 -4.14 12.89 12.53
CA GLN A 123 -4.22 12.66 11.08
C GLN A 123 -3.02 11.86 10.54
N ALA A 124 -1.83 12.07 11.12
CA ALA A 124 -0.63 11.33 10.77
C ALA A 124 -0.79 9.83 11.08
N CYS A 125 -1.28 9.50 12.28
CA CYS A 125 -1.54 8.11 12.65
C CYS A 125 -2.65 7.49 11.81
N THR A 126 -3.78 8.19 11.59
CA THR A 126 -4.85 7.72 10.70
C THR A 126 -4.32 7.42 9.29
N SER A 127 -3.48 8.30 8.74
CA SER A 127 -2.88 8.09 7.42
C SER A 127 -1.91 6.90 7.41
N ALA A 128 -1.13 6.69 8.47
CA ALA A 128 -0.26 5.52 8.60
C ALA A 128 -1.07 4.22 8.65
N LEU A 129 -2.16 4.17 9.41
CA LEU A 129 -3.06 3.01 9.48
C LEU A 129 -3.70 2.69 8.12
N ILE A 130 -4.11 3.72 7.39
CA ILE A 130 -4.68 3.59 6.03
C ILE A 130 -3.62 3.09 5.04
N ASN A 131 -2.42 3.67 5.06
CA ASN A 131 -1.35 3.29 4.14
C ASN A 131 -0.78 1.90 4.45
N ALA A 132 -0.79 1.47 5.70
CA ALA A 132 -0.54 0.08 6.09
C ALA A 132 -1.71 -0.86 5.76
N GLY A 133 -2.86 -0.26 5.40
CA GLY A 133 -4.16 -0.87 5.11
C GLY A 133 -4.72 -1.71 6.25
N TYR A 134 -4.58 -1.20 7.47
CA TYR A 134 -5.29 -1.67 8.65
C TYR A 134 -6.73 -1.12 8.72
N ASN A 135 -7.04 -0.06 7.96
CA ASN A 135 -8.38 0.52 7.88
C ASN A 135 -9.10 0.07 6.58
N GLN A 136 -9.45 -1.21 6.50
CA GLN A 136 -10.23 -1.79 5.39
C GLN A 136 -11.67 -1.99 5.88
N GLN A 137 -12.47 -0.92 5.83
CA GLN A 137 -13.93 -0.99 5.77
C GLN A 137 -14.37 -0.68 4.34
#